data_AF-A0A2I0HV60-F1
#
_entry.id   AF-A0A2I0HV60-F1
#
_cell.length_a   1.000
_cell.length_b   1.000
_cell.length_c   1.000
_cell.angle_alpha   90.00
_cell.angle_beta   90.00
_cell.angle_gamma   90.00
#
_symmetry.space_group_name_H-M   'P 1'
#
loop_
_entity.id
_entity.type
_entity.pdbx_description
1 polymer ?
#
loop_
_entity_poly.entity_id
_entity_poly.type
_entity_poly.pdbx_seq_one_letter_code
_entity_poly.pdbx_strand_id
1 'polypeptide(L)'
;VAWVTKSGESELEVPIAIRPTSETVMYPYYSKWIRGHRDLPLKLNQWCNVVRWEFSHPTPFIRSREFLWQEGHTAFATKEEADTEVLEILELYRRIYEEFLAIPVIKGKKSELEKFAGGYYTTSVEAFIPNTGRGIQGATSHCLGQNFAKMFEINFENEKGERAMVWQNSWAYSSRTIGVMIMVHGDDKGLVLPPRVASVQ
;
A
#
# COMPACT_ATOMS: atom_id res chain seq x y z
N VAL A 1 -8.97 15.17 3.52
CA VAL A 1 -7.59 15.47 3.05
C VAL A 1 -7.08 16.65 3.85
N ALA A 2 -5.82 16.64 4.28
CA ALA A 2 -5.21 17.77 4.97
C ALA A 2 -4.66 18.77 3.93
N TRP A 3 -5.04 20.04 4.06
CA TRP A 3 -4.69 21.09 3.12
C TRP A 3 -3.76 22.10 3.77
N VAL A 4 -2.69 22.45 3.08
CA VAL A 4 -1.82 23.59 3.39
C VAL A 4 -2.33 24.77 2.58
N THR A 5 -2.75 25.83 3.27
CA THR A 5 -3.26 27.05 2.64
C THR A 5 -2.38 28.27 2.88
N LYS A 6 -1.44 28.21 3.83
CA LYS A 6 -0.56 29.32 4.21
C LYS A 6 0.89 28.88 4.43
N SER A 7 1.82 29.82 4.24
CA SER A 7 3.21 29.73 4.69
C SER A 7 3.54 30.94 5.57
N GLY A 8 3.56 30.75 6.89
CA GLY A 8 3.54 31.87 7.83
C GLY A 8 2.23 32.64 7.72
N GLU A 9 2.31 33.96 7.52
CA GLU A 9 1.14 34.84 7.35
C GLU A 9 0.68 34.98 5.88
N SER A 10 1.42 34.40 4.92
CA SER A 10 1.10 34.51 3.49
C SER A 10 0.18 33.36 3.03
N GLU A 11 -0.94 33.70 2.40
CA GLU A 11 -1.82 32.73 1.74
C GLU A 11 -1.17 32.17 0.46
N LEU A 12 -1.39 30.89 0.20
CA LEU A 12 -1.02 30.25 -1.07
C LEU A 12 -2.08 30.55 -2.13
N GLU A 13 -1.64 30.82 -3.36
CA GLU A 13 -2.53 31.02 -4.51
C GLU A 13 -3.42 29.79 -4.76
N VAL A 14 -2.83 28.59 -4.64
CA VAL A 14 -3.54 27.32 -4.75
C VAL A 14 -3.20 26.48 -3.51
N PRO A 15 -4.21 26.03 -2.74
CA PRO A 15 -4.00 25.12 -1.62
C PRO A 15 -3.30 23.84 -2.06
N ILE A 16 -2.35 23.37 -1.26
CA ILE A 16 -1.58 22.15 -1.53
C ILE A 16 -2.03 21.05 -0.57
N ALA A 17 -2.36 19.88 -1.10
CA ALA A 17 -2.72 18.72 -0.29
C ALA A 17 -1.46 18.03 0.26
N ILE A 18 -1.49 17.66 1.55
CA ILE A 18 -0.56 16.66 2.07
C ILE A 18 -1.01 15.30 1.54
N ARG A 19 -0.08 14.50 0.99
CA ARG A 19 -0.42 13.22 0.36
C ARG A 19 -1.18 12.29 1.33
N PRO A 20 -2.37 11.80 0.94
CA PRO A 20 -2.99 10.66 1.61
C PRO A 20 -2.51 9.31 1.04
N THR A 21 -1.92 9.36 -0.16
CA THR A 21 -1.35 8.28 -0.99
C THR A 21 -0.69 8.94 -2.22
N SER A 22 0.15 8.24 -2.99
CA SER A 22 0.99 8.88 -4.03
C SER A 22 0.61 8.59 -5.48
N GLU A 23 -0.52 7.94 -5.79
CA GLU A 23 -0.95 7.67 -7.17
C GLU A 23 -0.97 8.94 -8.02
N THR A 24 -1.60 10.01 -7.53
CA THR A 24 -1.74 11.29 -8.26
C THR A 24 -0.42 12.06 -8.37
N VAL A 25 0.58 11.73 -7.54
CA VAL A 25 1.91 12.31 -7.59
C VAL A 25 2.81 11.53 -8.55
N MET A 26 2.75 10.19 -8.51
CA MET A 26 3.65 9.32 -9.26
C MET A 26 3.22 9.08 -10.70
N TYR A 27 1.93 8.85 -10.95
CA TYR A 27 1.44 8.40 -12.26
C TYR A 27 1.57 9.40 -13.41
N PRO A 28 1.52 10.72 -13.19
CA PRO A 28 1.91 11.68 -14.23
C PRO A 28 3.35 11.47 -14.72
N TYR A 29 4.27 11.09 -13.84
CA TYR A 29 5.66 10.79 -14.21
C TYR A 29 5.79 9.42 -14.88
N TYR A 30 4.99 8.43 -14.49
CA TYR A 30 4.96 7.13 -15.18
C TYR A 30 4.56 7.30 -16.63
N SER A 31 3.53 8.11 -16.90
CA SER A 31 3.10 8.49 -18.25
C SER A 31 4.20 9.21 -19.05
N LYS A 32 5.11 9.91 -18.36
CA LYS A 32 6.25 10.58 -18.99
C LYS A 32 7.41 9.62 -19.29
N TRP A 33 7.69 8.68 -18.38
CA TRP A 33 8.85 7.80 -18.44
C TRP A 33 8.62 6.59 -19.35
N ILE A 34 7.42 6.03 -19.35
CA ILE A 34 7.10 4.84 -20.13
C ILE A 34 6.70 5.25 -21.55
N ARG A 35 7.44 4.76 -22.55
CA ARG A 35 7.20 5.03 -23.97
C ARG A 35 7.13 3.75 -24.81
N GLY A 36 7.97 2.77 -24.52
CA GLY A 36 8.00 1.48 -25.23
C GLY A 36 8.06 0.29 -24.28
N HIS A 37 7.89 -0.91 -24.84
CA HIS A 37 7.95 -2.17 -24.07
C HIS A 37 9.26 -2.37 -23.30
N ARG A 38 10.37 -1.74 -23.74
CA ARG A 38 11.68 -1.80 -23.06
C ARG A 38 11.76 -1.02 -21.76
N ASP A 39 10.81 -0.12 -21.52
CA ASP A 39 10.73 0.65 -20.27
C ASP A 39 9.99 -0.14 -19.17
N LEU A 40 9.48 -1.34 -19.50
CA LEU A 40 8.73 -2.22 -18.61
C LEU A 40 9.53 -3.48 -18.28
N PRO A 41 9.37 -4.04 -17.07
CA PRO A 41 8.53 -3.53 -15.99
C PRO A 41 9.17 -2.33 -15.27
N LEU A 42 8.39 -1.28 -15.01
CA LEU A 42 8.80 -0.21 -14.10
C LEU A 42 8.37 -0.60 -12.69
N LYS A 43 9.31 -0.68 -11.74
CA LYS A 43 9.03 -1.05 -10.35
C LYS A 43 9.64 -0.04 -9.39
N LEU A 44 8.81 0.72 -8.69
CA LEU A 44 9.26 1.71 -7.71
C LEU A 44 8.62 1.48 -6.35
N ASN A 45 9.37 1.84 -5.32
CA ASN A 45 8.97 1.75 -3.93
C ASN A 45 9.44 3.00 -3.19
N GLN A 46 8.62 3.50 -2.27
CA GLN A 46 9.06 4.55 -1.34
C GLN A 46 8.66 4.25 0.10
N TRP A 47 9.52 4.69 1.02
CA TRP A 47 9.27 4.71 2.46
C TRP A 47 8.99 6.12 2.89
N CYS A 48 7.85 6.34 3.52
CA CYS A 48 7.45 7.68 3.89
C CYS A 48 6.34 7.72 4.93
N ASN A 49 6.02 8.93 5.38
CA ASN A 49 4.79 9.24 6.09
C ASN A 49 3.67 9.64 5.12
N VAL A 50 2.44 9.32 5.50
CA VAL A 50 1.21 9.80 4.88
C VAL A 50 0.26 10.37 5.93
N VAL A 51 -0.57 11.31 5.51
CA VAL A 51 -1.54 11.97 6.40
C VAL A 51 -2.96 11.71 5.90
N ARG A 52 -3.77 11.10 6.76
CA ARG A 52 -5.21 10.89 6.55
C ARG A 52 -5.96 11.42 7.76
N TRP A 53 -6.88 12.35 7.53
CA TRP A 53 -7.69 12.91 8.62
C TRP A 53 -8.84 11.96 8.97
N GLU A 54 -8.48 10.83 9.59
CA GLU A 54 -9.39 9.76 9.98
C GLU A 54 -10.49 10.29 10.92
N PHE A 55 -11.76 9.99 10.60
CA PHE A 55 -12.93 10.40 11.38
C PHE A 55 -13.22 9.47 12.56
N SER A 56 -12.88 8.19 12.41
CA SER A 56 -12.99 7.20 13.48
C SER A 56 -11.97 7.45 14.59
N HIS A 57 -12.25 6.91 15.78
CA HIS A 57 -11.38 7.03 16.94
C HIS A 57 -9.94 6.58 16.62
N PRO A 58 -8.92 7.43 16.84
CA PRO A 58 -7.54 7.04 16.59
C PRO A 58 -7.08 6.00 17.62
N THR A 59 -6.30 5.03 17.17
CA THR A 59 -5.69 4.00 18.01
C THR A 59 -4.21 3.92 17.64
N PRO A 60 -3.28 4.09 18.60
CA PRO A 60 -1.85 4.05 18.31
C PRO A 60 -1.46 2.86 17.44
N PHE A 61 -0.64 3.11 16.42
CA PHE A 61 -0.27 2.18 15.33
C PHE A 61 -1.43 1.74 14.42
N ILE A 62 -2.55 1.29 14.97
CA ILE A 62 -3.66 0.68 14.22
C ILE A 62 -4.35 1.67 13.29
N ARG A 63 -4.58 2.89 13.77
CA ARG A 63 -5.19 3.98 13.01
C ARG A 63 -4.77 5.31 13.61
N SER A 64 -3.81 5.96 12.97
CA SER A 64 -3.35 7.31 13.32
C SER A 64 -3.59 8.27 12.15
N ARG A 65 -3.58 9.58 12.44
CA ARG A 65 -3.73 10.61 11.39
C ARG A 65 -2.50 10.76 10.52
N GLU A 66 -1.33 10.53 11.10
CA GLU A 66 -0.07 10.36 10.39
C GLU A 66 0.48 8.98 10.70
N PHE A 67 0.94 8.26 9.68
CA PHE A 67 1.58 6.97 9.86
C PHE A 67 2.70 6.76 8.85
N LEU A 68 3.72 6.03 9.30
CA LEU A 68 4.79 5.55 8.44
C LEU A 68 4.29 4.35 7.64
N TRP A 69 4.62 4.34 6.36
CA TRP A 69 4.30 3.23 5.49
C TRP A 69 5.33 3.06 4.38
N GLN A 70 5.20 1.93 3.71
CA GLN A 70 5.79 1.64 2.44
C GLN A 70 4.67 1.64 1.41
N GLU A 71 4.87 2.28 0.26
CA GLU A 71 4.00 2.15 -0.91
C GLU A 71 4.83 1.80 -2.16
N GLY A 72 4.40 0.76 -2.85
CA GLY A 72 5.02 0.22 -4.04
C GLY A 72 4.06 0.41 -5.19
N HIS A 73 4.60 0.85 -6.32
CA HIS A 73 3.85 1.10 -7.54
C HIS A 73 4.65 0.54 -8.70
N THR A 74 3.97 -0.26 -9.52
CA THR A 74 4.63 -0.98 -10.61
C THR A 74 3.75 -0.94 -11.86
N ALA A 75 4.39 -1.06 -13.02
CA ALA A 75 3.74 -1.09 -14.32
C ALA A 75 4.36 -2.20 -15.18
N PHE A 76 3.52 -2.97 -15.84
CA PHE A 76 3.83 -4.16 -16.62
C PHE A 76 3.20 -4.08 -18.01
N ALA A 77 3.76 -4.86 -18.94
CA ALA A 77 3.19 -4.98 -20.28
C ALA A 77 1.92 -5.85 -20.28
N THR A 78 1.88 -6.88 -19.43
CA THR A 78 0.82 -7.89 -19.42
C THR A 78 0.13 -8.03 -18.07
N LYS A 79 -1.09 -8.59 -18.10
CA LYS A 79 -1.86 -8.90 -16.89
C LYS A 79 -1.18 -10.01 -16.09
N GLU A 80 -0.60 -10.98 -16.77
CA GLU A 80 0.02 -12.16 -16.18
C GLU A 80 1.23 -11.77 -15.31
N GLU A 81 2.06 -10.85 -15.79
CA GLU A 81 3.18 -10.31 -15.00
C GLU A 81 2.69 -9.50 -13.79
N ALA A 82 1.66 -8.67 -13.99
CA ALA A 82 1.07 -7.89 -12.91
C ALA A 82 0.47 -8.81 -11.82
N ASP A 83 -0.32 -9.81 -12.21
CA ASP A 83 -0.91 -10.77 -11.29
C ASP A 83 0.15 -11.57 -10.51
N THR A 84 1.26 -11.93 -11.18
CA THR A 84 2.38 -12.62 -10.55
C THR A 84 2.96 -11.79 -9.41
N GLU A 85 3.29 -10.52 -9.67
CA GLU A 85 3.85 -9.65 -8.63
C GLU A 85 2.87 -9.40 -7.48
N VAL A 86 1.56 -9.27 -7.76
CA VAL A 86 0.57 -9.08 -6.68
C VAL A 86 0.69 -10.20 -5.64
N LEU A 87 0.84 -11.44 -6.09
CA LEU A 87 0.97 -12.60 -5.21
C LEU A 87 2.36 -12.72 -4.58
N GLU A 88 3.43 -12.34 -5.29
CA GLU A 88 4.78 -12.28 -4.72
C GLU A 88 4.85 -11.29 -3.56
N ILE A 89 4.30 -10.08 -3.74
CA ILE A 89 4.26 -9.07 -2.67
C ILE A 89 3.36 -9.52 -1.52
N LEU A 90 2.21 -10.14 -1.81
CA LEU A 90 1.34 -10.69 -0.78
C LEU A 90 2.07 -11.76 0.06
N GLU A 91 2.90 -12.58 -0.57
CA GLU A 91 3.75 -13.54 0.10
C GLU A 91 4.81 -12.84 0.96
N LEU A 92 5.48 -11.80 0.47
CA LEU A 92 6.41 -11.01 1.29
C LEU A 92 5.71 -10.42 2.53
N TYR A 93 4.49 -9.93 2.40
CA TYR A 93 3.72 -9.47 3.56
C TYR A 93 3.39 -10.60 4.53
N ARG A 94 2.98 -11.79 4.05
CA ARG A 94 2.82 -12.96 4.94
C ARG A 94 4.12 -13.26 5.69
N ARG A 95 5.26 -13.26 4.99
CA ARG A 95 6.58 -13.51 5.58
C ARG A 95 6.96 -12.49 6.65
N ILE A 96 6.69 -11.20 6.44
CA ILE A 96 6.90 -10.18 7.47
C ILE A 96 6.10 -10.53 8.74
N TYR A 97 4.80 -10.81 8.59
CA TYR A 97 3.95 -11.15 9.73
C TYR A 97 4.37 -12.45 10.43
N GLU A 98 4.55 -13.54 9.69
CA GLU A 98 4.78 -14.85 10.28
C GLU A 98 6.24 -15.09 10.67
N GLU A 99 7.20 -14.69 9.82
CA GLU A 99 8.62 -15.00 10.04
C GLU A 99 9.31 -13.96 10.94
N PHE A 100 8.87 -12.70 10.96
CA PHE A 100 9.50 -11.66 11.78
C PHE A 100 8.67 -11.30 13.00
N LEU A 101 7.35 -11.14 12.81
CA LEU A 101 6.45 -10.71 13.88
C LEU A 101 5.81 -11.89 14.63
N ALA A 102 6.01 -13.14 14.19
CA ALA A 102 5.38 -14.32 14.76
C ALA A 102 3.84 -14.25 14.85
N ILE A 103 3.20 -13.58 13.89
CA ILE A 103 1.73 -13.40 13.84
C ILE A 103 1.18 -14.24 12.68
N PRO A 104 0.28 -15.20 12.94
CA PRO A 104 -0.38 -15.94 11.87
C PRO A 104 -1.31 -15.01 11.08
N VAL A 105 -1.27 -15.08 9.75
CA VAL A 105 -2.15 -14.30 8.89
C VAL A 105 -2.79 -15.15 7.81
N ILE A 106 -3.98 -14.75 7.37
CA ILE A 106 -4.70 -15.42 6.30
C ILE A 106 -4.58 -14.58 5.03
N LYS A 107 -3.95 -15.14 3.99
CA LYS A 107 -3.97 -14.56 2.64
C LYS A 107 -5.36 -14.71 2.03
N GLY A 108 -5.87 -13.65 1.41
CA GLY A 108 -7.18 -13.69 0.76
C GLY A 108 -7.36 -12.64 -0.32
N LYS A 109 -8.44 -12.78 -1.09
CA LYS A 109 -8.92 -11.79 -2.05
C LYS A 109 -10.11 -11.07 -1.42
N LYS A 110 -10.10 -9.73 -1.45
CA LYS A 110 -11.24 -8.93 -0.99
C LYS A 110 -12.46 -9.18 -1.87
N SER A 111 -13.64 -9.09 -1.28
CA SER A 111 -14.90 -9.05 -2.04
C SER A 111 -14.97 -7.80 -2.91
N GLU A 112 -15.90 -7.78 -3.87
CA GLU A 112 -16.08 -6.61 -4.74
C GLU A 112 -16.45 -5.33 -3.96
N LEU A 113 -17.11 -5.46 -2.81
CA LEU A 113 -17.48 -4.33 -1.95
C LEU A 113 -16.31 -3.82 -1.11
N GLU A 114 -15.34 -4.67 -0.78
CA GLU A 114 -14.23 -4.35 0.12
C GLU A 114 -12.89 -4.13 -0.62
N LYS A 115 -12.85 -4.33 -1.94
CA LYS A 115 -11.65 -4.08 -2.73
C LYS A 115 -11.38 -2.58 -2.84
N PHE A 116 -10.15 -2.21 -3.15
CA PHE A 116 -9.85 -0.84 -3.53
C PHE A 116 -10.65 -0.43 -4.76
N ALA A 117 -11.44 0.63 -4.66
CA ALA A 117 -12.34 1.08 -5.73
C ALA A 117 -11.60 1.42 -7.05
N GLY A 118 -10.35 1.86 -6.97
CA GLY A 118 -9.51 2.12 -8.14
C GLY A 118 -8.90 0.86 -8.76
N GLY A 119 -9.00 -0.30 -8.10
CA GLY A 119 -8.35 -1.54 -8.51
C GLY A 119 -9.25 -2.52 -9.24
N TYR A 120 -8.64 -3.35 -10.08
CA TYR A 120 -9.31 -4.48 -10.73
C TYR A 120 -9.65 -5.56 -9.71
N TYR A 121 -8.67 -5.95 -8.88
CA TYR A 121 -8.90 -6.73 -7.66
C TYR A 121 -7.91 -6.37 -6.55
N THR A 122 -8.23 -6.78 -5.32
CA THR A 122 -7.40 -6.56 -4.14
C THR A 122 -7.15 -7.87 -3.41
N THR A 123 -5.90 -8.10 -3.02
CA THR A 123 -5.49 -9.16 -2.10
C THR A 123 -4.98 -8.58 -0.80
N SER A 124 -5.08 -9.32 0.28
CA SER A 124 -4.63 -8.88 1.60
C SER A 124 -4.21 -10.04 2.48
N VAL A 125 -3.44 -9.71 3.51
CA VAL A 125 -3.20 -10.57 4.67
C VAL A 125 -4.06 -10.07 5.82
N GLU A 126 -4.91 -10.94 6.37
CA GLU A 126 -5.79 -10.64 7.50
C GLU A 126 -5.23 -11.26 8.77
N ALA A 127 -5.13 -10.47 9.83
CA ALA A 127 -4.82 -10.92 11.18
C ALA A 127 -6.09 -10.87 12.05
N PHE A 128 -6.04 -11.52 13.21
CA PHE A 128 -7.14 -11.54 14.17
C PHE A 128 -6.62 -11.19 15.56
N ILE A 129 -7.39 -10.36 16.30
CA ILE A 129 -7.06 -9.96 17.66
C ILE A 129 -8.01 -10.68 18.63
N PRO A 130 -7.57 -11.77 19.31
CA PRO A 130 -8.44 -12.61 20.13
C PRO A 130 -9.20 -11.85 21.22
N ASN A 131 -8.50 -10.97 21.94
CA ASN A 131 -9.06 -10.26 23.10
C ASN A 131 -10.19 -9.30 22.73
N THR A 132 -10.32 -8.91 21.47
CA THR A 132 -11.39 -8.02 20.99
C THR A 132 -12.37 -8.72 20.05
N GLY A 133 -12.06 -9.94 19.60
CA GLY A 133 -12.83 -10.66 18.60
C GLY A 133 -12.85 -10.00 17.21
N ARG A 134 -11.87 -9.14 16.88
CA ARG A 134 -11.86 -8.35 15.65
C ARG A 134 -10.81 -8.83 14.65
N GLY A 135 -11.24 -8.98 13.40
CA GLY A 135 -10.34 -9.10 12.26
C GLY A 135 -9.70 -7.75 11.91
N ILE A 136 -8.46 -7.76 11.43
CA ILE A 136 -7.73 -6.58 11.02
C ILE A 136 -6.90 -6.86 9.77
N GLN A 137 -7.09 -6.04 8.74
CA GLN A 137 -6.24 -6.07 7.56
C GLN A 137 -4.82 -5.63 7.93
N GLY A 138 -3.85 -6.52 7.70
CA GLY A 138 -2.44 -6.29 8.00
C GLY A 138 -1.71 -5.52 6.90
N ALA A 139 -1.82 -6.01 5.66
CA ALA A 139 -1.24 -5.37 4.48
C ALA A 139 -2.10 -5.65 3.24
N THR A 140 -1.83 -4.95 2.14
CA THR A 140 -2.64 -4.99 0.92
C THR A 140 -1.79 -5.00 -0.34
N SER A 141 -2.21 -5.78 -1.33
CA SER A 141 -1.59 -5.85 -2.65
C SER A 141 -2.67 -5.87 -3.73
N HIS A 142 -2.68 -4.85 -4.58
CA HIS A 142 -3.73 -4.56 -5.55
C HIS A 142 -3.23 -4.81 -6.97
N CYS A 143 -4.03 -5.54 -7.76
CA CYS A 143 -3.96 -5.41 -9.21
C CYS A 143 -4.85 -4.23 -9.59
N LEU A 144 -4.24 -3.15 -10.05
CA LEU A 144 -4.97 -1.94 -10.45
C LEU A 144 -5.62 -2.10 -11.82
N GLY A 145 -5.19 -3.12 -12.58
CA GLY A 145 -5.56 -3.28 -13.98
C GLY A 145 -5.06 -2.10 -14.80
N GLN A 146 -5.94 -1.60 -15.67
CA GLN A 146 -5.65 -0.46 -16.54
C GLN A 146 -6.45 0.80 -16.15
N ASN A 147 -7.10 0.82 -14.97
CA ASN A 147 -7.95 1.95 -14.54
C ASN A 147 -7.14 3.25 -14.42
N PHE A 148 -6.00 3.19 -13.72
CA PHE A 148 -5.10 4.33 -13.58
C PHE A 148 -4.33 4.64 -14.86
N ALA A 149 -3.92 3.61 -15.61
CA ALA A 149 -3.28 3.78 -16.91
C ALA A 149 -4.18 4.57 -17.87
N LYS A 150 -5.50 4.31 -17.86
CA LYS A 150 -6.48 5.08 -18.62
C LYS A 150 -6.61 6.52 -18.12
N MET A 151 -6.69 6.72 -16.81
CA MET A 151 -6.87 8.05 -16.19
C MET A 151 -5.66 8.97 -16.40
N PHE A 152 -4.45 8.42 -16.34
CA PHE A 152 -3.19 9.17 -16.45
C PHE A 152 -2.50 9.01 -17.81
N GLU A 153 -3.19 8.38 -18.78
CA GLU A 153 -2.71 8.11 -20.13
C GLU A 153 -1.35 7.38 -20.19
N ILE A 154 -1.13 6.43 -19.29
CA ILE A 154 0.11 5.64 -19.21
C ILE A 154 0.07 4.55 -20.30
N ASN A 155 0.65 4.87 -21.44
CA ASN A 155 0.69 4.02 -22.63
C ASN A 155 2.13 3.66 -23.00
N PHE A 156 2.30 2.57 -23.74
CA PHE A 156 3.58 2.16 -24.31
C PHE A 156 3.38 1.57 -25.71
N GLU A 157 4.44 1.61 -26.52
CA GLU A 157 4.52 0.88 -27.79
C GLU A 157 4.96 -0.58 -27.54
N ASN A 158 4.10 -1.54 -27.88
CA ASN A 158 4.39 -2.97 -27.72
C ASN A 158 5.43 -3.46 -28.75
N GLU A 159 5.82 -4.73 -28.68
CA GLU A 159 6.81 -5.31 -29.61
C GLU A 159 6.37 -5.30 -31.09
N LYS A 160 5.07 -5.13 -31.35
CA LYS A 160 4.48 -5.04 -32.69
C LYS A 160 4.36 -3.60 -33.20
N GLY A 161 4.82 -2.61 -32.42
CA GLY A 161 4.66 -1.20 -32.76
C GLY A 161 3.27 -0.62 -32.47
N GLU A 162 2.41 -1.36 -31.76
CA GLU A 162 1.05 -0.93 -31.44
C GLU A 162 1.00 -0.25 -30.07
N ARG A 163 0.16 0.78 -29.94
CA ARG A 163 -0.06 1.47 -28.66
C ARG A 163 -0.92 0.60 -27.73
N ALA A 164 -0.40 0.30 -26.55
CA ALA A 164 -1.08 -0.43 -25.49
C ALA A 164 -1.04 0.33 -24.16
N MET A 165 -1.94 0.00 -23.23
CA MET A 165 -1.94 0.53 -21.86
C MET A 165 -1.26 -0.44 -20.90
N VAL A 166 -0.48 0.08 -19.96
CA VAL A 166 0.20 -0.73 -18.94
C VAL A 166 -0.79 -1.36 -17.97
N TRP A 167 -0.42 -2.54 -17.45
CA TRP A 167 -1.05 -3.15 -16.28
C TRP A 167 -0.31 -2.69 -15.03
N GLN A 168 -1.01 -2.16 -14.04
CA GLN A 168 -0.37 -1.61 -12.84
C GLN A 168 -0.71 -2.38 -11.58
N ASN A 169 0.20 -2.38 -10.63
CA ASN A 169 -0.07 -2.76 -9.25
C ASN A 169 0.23 -1.62 -8.30
N SER A 170 -0.42 -1.66 -7.14
CA SER A 170 0.07 -0.96 -5.95
C SER A 170 -0.05 -1.84 -4.72
N TRP A 171 0.84 -1.65 -3.77
CA TRP A 171 0.90 -2.47 -2.56
C TRP A 171 1.49 -1.66 -1.43
N ALA A 172 0.95 -1.88 -0.23
CA ALA A 172 1.37 -1.13 0.94
C ALA A 172 1.24 -1.93 2.23
N TYR A 173 2.13 -1.60 3.17
CA TYR A 173 2.00 -1.94 4.59
C TYR A 173 2.47 -0.77 5.44
N SER A 174 2.01 -0.70 6.68
CA SER A 174 2.29 0.45 7.56
C SER A 174 2.73 0.04 8.95
N SER A 175 3.03 1.04 9.79
CA SER A 175 3.29 0.90 11.22
C SER A 175 2.16 0.22 12.00
N ARG A 176 0.97 0.01 11.40
CA ARG A 176 -0.09 -0.88 11.93
C ARG A 176 0.44 -2.25 12.31
N THR A 177 1.36 -2.80 11.54
CA THR A 177 2.04 -4.08 11.82
C THR A 177 2.54 -4.18 13.26
N ILE A 178 3.14 -3.10 13.79
CA ILE A 178 3.64 -3.01 15.16
C ILE A 178 2.50 -3.11 16.17
N GLY A 179 1.40 -2.40 15.93
CA GLY A 179 0.22 -2.47 16.79
C GLY A 179 -0.40 -3.87 16.83
N VAL A 180 -0.47 -4.55 15.68
CA VAL A 180 -0.97 -5.93 15.61
C VAL A 180 -0.06 -6.86 16.41
N MET A 181 1.26 -6.74 16.28
CA MET A 181 2.23 -7.51 17.07
C MET A 181 2.03 -7.31 18.58
N ILE A 182 1.89 -6.05 19.01
CA ILE A 182 1.65 -5.72 20.43
C ILE A 182 0.37 -6.40 20.93
N MET A 183 -0.73 -6.30 20.18
CA MET A 183 -2.02 -6.85 20.60
C MET A 183 -2.08 -8.39 20.54
N VAL A 184 -1.26 -9.03 19.70
CA VAL A 184 -1.24 -10.50 19.58
C VAL A 184 -0.40 -11.14 20.68
N HIS A 185 0.73 -10.54 21.04
CA HIS A 185 1.69 -11.17 21.96
C HIS A 185 1.64 -10.64 23.39
N GLY A 186 1.14 -9.42 23.61
CA GLY A 186 1.12 -8.80 24.93
C GLY A 186 0.37 -9.60 25.98
N ASP A 187 0.85 -9.56 27.22
CA ASP A 187 0.25 -10.21 28.38
C ASP A 187 0.00 -9.20 29.52
N ASP A 188 -0.47 -9.68 30.67
CA ASP A 188 -0.77 -8.83 31.84
C ASP A 188 0.47 -8.12 32.43
N LYS A 189 1.69 -8.54 32.06
CA LYS A 189 2.95 -7.91 32.48
C LYS A 189 3.45 -6.88 31.47
N GLY A 190 2.89 -6.84 30.26
CA GLY A 190 3.16 -5.84 29.24
C GLY A 190 3.57 -6.41 27.89
N LEU A 191 4.59 -5.83 27.28
CA LEU A 191 5.04 -6.19 25.94
C LEU A 191 5.78 -7.53 25.94
N VAL A 192 5.38 -8.41 25.02
CA VAL A 192 6.15 -9.60 24.63
C VAL A 192 6.53 -9.41 23.16
N LEU A 193 7.83 -9.21 22.90
CA LEU A 193 8.33 -8.94 21.56
C LEU A 193 8.94 -10.20 20.95
N PRO A 194 8.61 -10.55 19.69
CA PRO A 194 9.29 -11.62 18.98
C PRO A 194 10.81 -11.34 18.90
N PRO A 195 11.69 -12.33 19.15
CA PRO A 195 13.13 -12.10 19.24
C PRO A 195 13.74 -11.42 18.01
N ARG A 196 13.21 -11.67 16.80
CA ARG A 196 13.71 -11.08 15.54
C ARG A 196 13.50 -9.57 15.42
N VAL A 197 12.63 -8.98 16.23
CA VAL A 197 12.30 -7.54 16.21
C VAL A 197 12.47 -6.86 17.57
N ALA A 198 12.88 -7.60 18.59
CA ALA A 198 13.22 -7.05 19.90
C ALA A 198 14.54 -6.27 19.81
N SER A 199 14.59 -5.08 20.43
CA SER A 199 15.82 -4.28 20.47
C SER A 199 16.93 -4.87 21.36
N VAL A 200 16.54 -5.72 22.33
CA VAL A 200 17.41 -6.46 23.25
C VAL A 200 16.85 -7.88 23.35
N GLN A 201 17.72 -8.90 23.30
CA GLN A 201 17.38 -10.33 23.31
C GLN A 201 17.84 -11.02 24.59
#